data_AF-A0A955E5L3-F1
#
_entry.id   AF-A0A955E5L3-F1
#
_cell.length_a   1.000
_cell.length_b   1.000
_cell.length_c   1.000
_cell.angle_alpha   90.00
_cell.angle_beta   90.00
_cell.angle_gamma   90.00
#
_symmetry.space_group_name_H-M   'P 1'
#
loop_
_entity.id
_entity.type
_entity.pdbx_description
1 polymer ?
#
loop_
_entity_poly.entity_id
_entity_poly.type
_entity_poly.pdbx_seq_one_letter_code
_entity_poly.pdbx_strand_id
1 'polypeptide(L)'
;MAKSTTAEPESTSEKSSPRRGRRPASEQEGGGGSSGGGDSGEQQRRPQQQESSSQQRREEGSSQQRQGSGNSGQGGERRSGSHDGGGGGGGSHYQGQGGDPYGNKRRKKKKKKRRPGQGGPGGGGGGGHYHGRSGIPSGVLPNDDDLQREAAELEQFATSKEYKDAAKKALHIADLQKMNIGDLHKFATKEGLEDFHQLPRQELIFEILKKRAAENPVMFGQGTLEIMPEGFGFLRSPEQSYIASPDDIYVAPAQIRSMGLRKGMIIEGAIRPPREGERFFALLRIDRVNNQDPKALRTLPIFEDLTPLHPFQRFVLETEPDVLETRIIDLVTPIGRGQRGLIVAPPRTGKTVILQKITQAISTNFPEVKIIVLLIDERPEEVTDFRRNTNDDVEVIASTFDEDSSRHVVVAEMVMEKARRYVEFGEHVVILLDSITRLARAYNAAQPHSGKIMSGGIDSNALNRPKKFFGSARAIEDGGSLTILGTALVDTGSKADEVIFEEFKGTGNA
;
A
#
# COMPACT_ATOMS: atom_id res chain seq x y z
N MET A 1 30.83 21.85 -52.72
CA MET A 1 30.55 21.11 -53.98
C MET A 1 29.77 19.86 -53.58
N ALA A 2 28.43 19.95 -53.49
CA ALA A 2 27.42 19.43 -54.45
C ALA A 2 27.44 17.88 -54.53
N LYS A 3 26.51 17.10 -53.94
CA LYS A 3 25.04 16.88 -54.09
C LYS A 3 24.76 15.51 -54.75
N SER A 4 23.69 14.83 -54.29
CA SER A 4 22.89 13.72 -54.89
C SER A 4 23.07 12.34 -54.24
N THR A 5 22.21 11.87 -53.31
CA THR A 5 20.87 11.20 -53.45
C THR A 5 20.82 9.91 -54.27
N THR A 6 20.35 8.83 -53.63
CA THR A 6 19.37 7.75 -54.01
C THR A 6 19.84 6.40 -53.42
N ALA A 7 19.17 5.76 -52.45
CA ALA A 7 17.84 5.11 -52.41
C ALA A 7 18.03 3.57 -52.27
N GLU A 8 17.46 3.01 -51.20
CA GLU A 8 17.43 1.58 -50.84
C GLU A 8 16.39 0.82 -51.68
N PRO A 9 16.53 -0.50 -51.92
CA PRO A 9 15.45 -1.32 -52.44
C PRO A 9 14.73 -2.10 -51.32
N GLU A 10 13.40 -1.96 -51.32
CA GLU A 10 12.43 -2.73 -50.54
C GLU A 10 12.44 -4.22 -50.91
N SER A 11 12.30 -5.08 -49.90
CA SER A 11 12.09 -6.52 -50.03
C SER A 11 10.59 -6.85 -50.00
N THR A 12 10.06 -7.28 -51.13
CA THR A 12 8.72 -7.85 -51.28
C THR A 12 8.69 -9.29 -50.77
N SER A 13 7.90 -9.57 -49.74
CA SER A 13 7.60 -10.94 -49.28
C SER A 13 6.29 -11.44 -49.90
N GLU A 14 6.41 -12.53 -50.66
CA GLU A 14 5.31 -13.23 -51.30
C GLU A 14 4.44 -14.00 -50.32
N LYS A 15 3.13 -13.92 -50.54
CA LYS A 15 2.07 -14.71 -49.90
C LYS A 15 2.18 -16.18 -50.32
N SER A 16 2.18 -17.10 -49.35
CA SER A 16 1.90 -18.52 -49.59
C SER A 16 0.68 -18.97 -48.78
N SER A 17 -0.34 -19.45 -49.48
CA SER A 17 -1.56 -20.05 -48.94
C SER A 17 -1.41 -21.58 -48.91
N PRO A 18 -1.88 -22.29 -47.87
CA PRO A 18 -2.00 -23.74 -47.94
C PRO A 18 -3.37 -24.19 -48.50
N ARG A 19 -3.29 -25.18 -49.36
CA ARG A 19 -4.38 -25.83 -50.10
C ARG A 19 -5.29 -26.68 -49.21
N ARG A 20 -6.55 -26.72 -49.63
CA ARG A 20 -7.64 -27.64 -49.26
C ARG A 20 -7.22 -29.13 -49.19
N GLY A 21 -7.69 -29.83 -48.17
CA GLY A 21 -7.63 -31.30 -48.05
C GLY A 21 -8.87 -31.86 -47.35
N ARG A 22 -9.85 -32.27 -48.17
CA ARG A 22 -10.84 -33.36 -48.06
C ARG A 22 -11.30 -33.86 -46.67
N ARG A 23 -12.62 -33.76 -46.45
CA ARG A 23 -13.45 -34.65 -45.59
C ARG A 23 -13.45 -36.09 -46.12
N PRO A 24 -13.80 -37.06 -45.26
CA PRO A 24 -14.71 -38.13 -45.64
C PRO A 24 -15.99 -38.13 -44.81
N ALA A 25 -17.05 -38.67 -45.43
CA ALA A 25 -18.40 -38.85 -44.93
C ALA A 25 -18.51 -40.19 -44.15
N SER A 26 -19.28 -40.22 -43.07
CA SER A 26 -20.54 -40.96 -42.91
C SER A 26 -20.47 -42.49 -43.03
N GLU A 27 -20.66 -43.18 -41.90
CA GLU A 27 -21.32 -44.49 -41.86
C GLU A 27 -22.37 -44.48 -40.74
N GLN A 28 -23.59 -44.83 -41.13
CA GLN A 28 -24.73 -45.20 -40.29
C GLN A 28 -24.75 -46.71 -40.15
N GLU A 29 -24.90 -47.23 -38.92
CA GLU A 29 -25.67 -48.43 -38.53
C GLU A 29 -25.97 -48.24 -37.04
N GLY A 30 -27.13 -48.52 -36.41
CA GLY A 30 -28.35 -49.20 -36.82
C GLY A 30 -28.90 -49.97 -35.59
N GLY A 31 -30.08 -49.58 -35.07
CA GLY A 31 -30.99 -50.37 -34.20
C GLY A 31 -30.52 -50.73 -32.78
N GLY A 32 -31.34 -50.88 -31.73
CA GLY A 32 -32.79 -50.89 -31.58
C GLY A 32 -33.17 -51.72 -30.33
N GLY A 33 -34.10 -51.21 -29.49
CA GLY A 33 -34.88 -51.94 -28.46
C GLY A 33 -34.13 -52.38 -27.19
N SER A 34 -34.73 -52.64 -26.02
CA SER A 34 -36.11 -52.56 -25.51
C SER A 34 -36.08 -52.99 -24.03
N SER A 35 -36.88 -52.30 -23.19
CA SER A 35 -37.68 -52.82 -22.04
C SER A 35 -37.08 -53.55 -20.82
N GLY A 36 -37.51 -53.06 -19.63
CA GLY A 36 -37.87 -53.82 -18.42
C GLY A 36 -36.73 -54.07 -17.43
N GLY A 37 -36.85 -53.93 -16.11
CA GLY A 37 -37.99 -53.73 -15.20
C GLY A 37 -37.64 -54.35 -13.83
N GLY A 38 -37.97 -53.63 -12.73
CA GLY A 38 -38.02 -54.11 -11.34
C GLY A 38 -36.69 -54.19 -10.58
N ASP A 39 -36.61 -54.14 -9.25
CA ASP A 39 -37.50 -53.76 -8.14
C ASP A 39 -36.63 -53.84 -6.85
N SER A 40 -37.03 -53.12 -5.79
CA SER A 40 -36.64 -53.29 -4.36
C SER A 40 -35.20 -52.99 -3.95
N GLY A 41 -34.86 -52.39 -2.80
CA GLY A 41 -35.60 -52.01 -1.59
C GLY A 41 -34.60 -51.58 -0.50
N GLU A 42 -35.12 -51.02 0.60
CA GLU A 42 -34.50 -50.70 1.91
C GLU A 42 -33.68 -49.40 2.04
N GLN A 43 -34.28 -48.32 2.58
CA GLN A 43 -34.48 -47.96 4.01
C GLN A 43 -33.21 -47.41 4.70
N GLN A 44 -33.13 -46.07 4.82
CA GLN A 44 -33.40 -45.30 6.05
C GLN A 44 -32.39 -45.48 7.19
N ARG A 45 -31.74 -44.36 7.57
CA ARG A 45 -31.63 -43.90 8.97
C ARG A 45 -31.21 -42.42 9.03
N ARG A 46 -32.12 -41.59 9.55
CA ARG A 46 -31.85 -40.26 10.13
C ARG A 46 -31.11 -40.42 11.47
N PRO A 47 -30.53 -39.33 11.99
CA PRO A 47 -30.61 -39.07 13.43
C PRO A 47 -31.42 -37.80 13.73
N GLN A 48 -32.23 -37.91 14.77
CA GLN A 48 -33.04 -36.87 15.39
C GLN A 48 -32.20 -35.93 16.26
N GLN A 49 -32.80 -34.75 16.45
CA GLN A 49 -32.56 -33.77 17.50
C GLN A 49 -32.35 -34.39 18.89
N GLN A 50 -31.51 -33.74 19.70
CA GLN A 50 -31.61 -33.80 21.16
C GLN A 50 -31.70 -32.39 21.72
N GLU A 51 -32.63 -32.28 22.66
CA GLU A 51 -33.11 -31.09 23.34
C GLU A 51 -32.12 -30.57 24.39
N SER A 52 -32.30 -29.27 24.64
CA SER A 52 -31.92 -28.53 25.82
C SER A 52 -32.51 -29.09 27.11
N SER A 53 -31.71 -29.17 28.17
CA SER A 53 -32.05 -28.66 29.51
C SER A 53 -30.94 -28.94 30.52
N SER A 54 -30.40 -27.91 31.16
CA SER A 54 -29.98 -28.00 32.57
C SER A 54 -29.94 -26.61 33.21
N GLN A 55 -30.75 -26.50 34.26
CA GLN A 55 -31.03 -25.33 35.09
C GLN A 55 -29.85 -24.89 35.97
N GLN A 56 -29.83 -23.58 36.22
CA GLN A 56 -29.55 -22.87 37.48
C GLN A 56 -28.85 -23.62 38.63
N ARG A 57 -27.78 -22.98 39.15
CA ARG A 57 -27.53 -22.83 40.60
C ARG A 57 -26.55 -21.68 40.91
N ARG A 58 -27.06 -20.72 41.71
CA ARG A 58 -26.48 -19.98 42.87
C ARG A 58 -25.14 -19.24 42.70
N GLU A 59 -25.09 -17.92 42.86
CA GLU A 59 -25.24 -17.04 44.06
C GLU A 59 -23.96 -16.85 44.89
N GLU A 60 -23.80 -15.60 45.35
CA GLU A 60 -22.84 -15.01 46.31
C GLU A 60 -21.42 -14.74 45.78
N GLY A 61 -20.81 -13.57 45.97
CA GLY A 61 -21.17 -12.37 46.73
C GLY A 61 -19.89 -11.54 46.95
N SER A 62 -20.00 -10.21 46.93
CA SER A 62 -19.34 -9.30 47.88
C SER A 62 -19.44 -7.85 47.39
N SER A 63 -20.34 -7.15 48.05
CA SER A 63 -20.38 -5.69 48.14
C SER A 63 -19.38 -5.22 49.20
N GLN A 64 -18.60 -4.19 48.89
CA GLN A 64 -18.06 -3.27 49.90
C GLN A 64 -18.37 -1.81 49.52
N GLN A 65 -19.38 -1.30 50.23
CA GLN A 65 -19.56 0.07 50.75
C GLN A 65 -18.24 0.74 51.20
N ARG A 66 -18.03 2.06 51.32
CA ARG A 66 -18.80 3.35 51.40
C ARG A 66 -17.76 4.44 50.98
N GLN A 67 -18.08 5.67 50.61
CA GLN A 67 -18.57 6.85 51.37
C GLN A 67 -18.68 7.97 50.31
N GLY A 68 -19.64 8.90 50.23
CA GLY A 68 -20.41 9.56 51.28
C GLY A 68 -19.93 11.00 51.43
N SER A 69 -20.45 11.94 50.62
CA SER A 69 -20.60 13.36 51.01
C SER A 69 -21.52 14.08 50.02
N GLY A 70 -22.66 14.54 50.53
CA GLY A 70 -23.57 15.41 49.80
C GLY A 70 -23.12 16.87 49.85
N ASN A 71 -23.60 17.67 48.90
CA ASN A 71 -23.95 19.04 49.21
C ASN A 71 -25.15 19.50 48.38
N SER A 72 -26.06 20.17 49.07
CA SER A 72 -27.33 20.75 48.65
C SER A 72 -27.18 21.99 47.77
N GLY A 73 -28.20 22.28 46.95
CA GLY A 73 -28.48 23.66 46.54
C GLY A 73 -29.39 23.82 45.32
N GLN A 74 -30.68 24.09 45.59
CA GLN A 74 -31.63 24.99 44.87
C GLN A 74 -31.81 24.78 43.35
N GLY A 75 -33.00 24.49 42.81
CA GLY A 75 -34.29 25.12 43.06
C GLY A 75 -34.57 26.15 41.97
N GLY A 76 -35.47 25.86 41.02
CA GLY A 76 -35.89 26.83 40.01
C GLY A 76 -36.60 26.22 38.79
N GLU A 77 -37.87 25.85 38.95
CA GLU A 77 -38.81 25.71 37.83
C GLU A 77 -39.11 27.08 37.22
N ARG A 78 -39.26 27.17 35.89
CA ARG A 78 -40.51 27.64 35.23
C ARG A 78 -40.44 27.58 33.70
N ARG A 79 -41.64 27.36 33.16
CA ARG A 79 -42.05 27.03 31.80
C ARG A 79 -42.21 28.27 30.90
N SER A 80 -42.23 27.96 29.59
CA SER A 80 -43.19 28.41 28.54
C SER A 80 -43.17 29.84 27.98
N GLY A 81 -43.23 29.90 26.64
CA GLY A 81 -43.80 30.98 25.81
C GLY A 81 -43.07 31.08 24.45
N SER A 82 -43.54 30.43 23.36
CA SER A 82 -44.49 30.93 22.32
C SER A 82 -43.93 32.12 21.51
N HIS A 83 -43.52 31.93 20.24
CA HIS A 83 -44.26 31.98 18.96
C HIS A 83 -44.42 33.39 18.34
N ASP A 84 -44.35 33.41 17.00
CA ASP A 84 -44.53 34.50 16.00
C ASP A 84 -43.40 35.53 15.84
N GLY A 85 -43.00 35.96 14.63
CA GLY A 85 -43.49 35.70 13.27
C GLY A 85 -42.98 36.81 12.30
N GLY A 86 -42.81 36.47 11.00
CA GLY A 86 -42.71 37.39 9.83
C GLY A 86 -41.43 38.26 9.71
N GLY A 87 -40.87 38.61 8.55
CA GLY A 87 -41.27 38.49 7.14
C GLY A 87 -40.65 39.66 6.35
N GLY A 88 -40.19 39.41 5.12
CA GLY A 88 -39.86 40.41 4.06
C GLY A 88 -38.46 41.05 4.16
N GLY A 89 -37.70 41.33 3.09
CA GLY A 89 -37.96 41.34 1.65
C GLY A 89 -37.40 42.64 1.03
N GLY A 90 -36.56 42.52 -0.01
CA GLY A 90 -36.10 43.61 -0.91
C GLY A 90 -34.93 44.46 -0.39
N GLY A 91 -33.96 44.93 -1.17
CA GLY A 91 -33.79 44.97 -2.62
C GLY A 91 -32.99 46.23 -3.02
N SER A 92 -31.92 46.04 -3.79
CA SER A 92 -31.44 46.90 -4.90
C SER A 92 -30.55 48.17 -4.70
N HIS A 93 -29.43 48.11 -5.43
CA HIS A 93 -28.71 49.09 -6.29
C HIS A 93 -28.25 50.52 -5.87
N TYR A 94 -26.95 50.79 -6.09
CA TYR A 94 -26.30 51.67 -7.12
C TYR A 94 -24.91 52.12 -6.57
N GLN A 95 -23.76 51.68 -7.11
CA GLN A 95 -22.97 52.21 -8.25
C GLN A 95 -22.31 53.59 -8.03
N GLY A 96 -21.00 53.67 -8.29
CA GLY A 96 -20.23 54.92 -8.42
C GLY A 96 -18.82 54.83 -7.80
N GLN A 97 -17.83 54.29 -8.53
CA GLN A 97 -16.79 55.04 -9.27
C GLN A 97 -15.71 55.72 -8.41
N GLY A 98 -14.45 55.33 -8.66
CA GLY A 98 -13.39 56.31 -8.90
C GLY A 98 -12.22 56.34 -7.92
N GLY A 99 -11.05 55.87 -8.39
CA GLY A 99 -9.80 56.59 -8.21
C GLY A 99 -8.78 56.05 -7.21
N ASP A 100 -7.82 55.27 -7.71
CA ASP A 100 -6.43 55.30 -7.22
C ASP A 100 -5.81 56.68 -7.54
N PRO A 101 -4.95 57.24 -6.67
CA PRO A 101 -3.51 57.10 -6.95
C PRO A 101 -2.57 57.09 -5.72
N TYR A 102 -1.47 56.33 -5.86
CA TYR A 102 -0.13 56.45 -5.24
C TYR A 102 0.09 57.37 -4.03
N GLY A 103 0.51 56.78 -2.91
CA GLY A 103 0.96 57.52 -1.71
C GLY A 103 1.94 56.74 -0.82
N ASN A 104 3.22 56.85 -1.14
CA ASN A 104 4.39 56.24 -0.51
C ASN A 104 4.59 56.66 0.97
N LYS A 105 4.55 55.75 1.96
CA LYS A 105 5.08 56.01 3.32
C LYS A 105 5.80 54.81 3.96
N ARG A 106 7.13 54.90 3.90
CA ARG A 106 8.13 54.19 4.72
C ARG A 106 7.78 54.18 6.22
N ARG A 107 7.81 53.00 6.86
CA ARG A 107 7.79 52.89 8.34
C ARG A 107 9.06 52.18 8.84
N LYS A 108 9.86 52.92 9.61
CA LYS A 108 11.18 52.56 10.14
C LYS A 108 11.10 51.52 11.28
N LYS A 109 12.03 50.56 11.24
CA LYS A 109 12.39 49.61 12.30
C LYS A 109 12.81 50.33 13.59
N LYS A 110 12.36 49.85 14.75
CA LYS A 110 12.98 50.12 16.07
C LYS A 110 13.41 48.80 16.71
N LYS A 111 14.72 48.56 16.75
CA LYS A 111 15.39 47.51 17.54
C LYS A 111 15.41 47.95 19.01
N LYS A 112 14.93 47.12 19.94
CA LYS A 112 15.18 47.26 21.39
C LYS A 112 16.26 46.26 21.82
N LYS A 113 17.39 46.78 22.28
CA LYS A 113 18.48 46.05 22.97
C LYS A 113 18.01 45.70 24.40
N ARG A 114 18.27 44.48 24.88
CA ARG A 114 18.20 44.12 26.32
C ARG A 114 19.62 43.82 26.82
N ARG A 115 19.93 44.34 28.01
CA ARG A 115 21.16 44.13 28.80
C ARG A 115 21.07 42.79 29.56
N PRO A 116 22.20 42.19 29.97
CA PRO A 116 22.22 40.94 30.74
C PRO A 116 22.05 41.21 32.24
N GLY A 117 21.30 40.36 32.94
CA GLY A 117 21.15 40.38 34.39
C GLY A 117 20.94 38.95 34.90
N GLN A 118 21.80 38.56 35.84
CA GLN A 118 21.82 37.29 36.58
C GLN A 118 20.56 37.10 37.47
N GLY A 119 20.23 35.83 37.74
CA GLY A 119 19.41 35.40 38.88
C GLY A 119 18.36 34.34 38.53
N GLY A 120 18.61 33.07 38.87
CA GLY A 120 17.57 32.02 38.98
C GLY A 120 16.93 32.04 40.38
N PRO A 121 16.26 30.96 40.82
CA PRO A 121 15.53 29.91 40.10
C PRO A 121 14.04 29.86 40.55
N GLY A 122 13.12 29.43 39.68
CA GLY A 122 11.70 29.31 40.07
C GLY A 122 10.88 28.53 39.07
N GLY A 123 10.23 27.46 39.56
CA GLY A 123 9.62 26.39 38.79
C GLY A 123 8.52 26.83 37.82
N GLY A 124 8.48 26.15 36.67
CA GLY A 124 7.44 26.27 35.66
C GLY A 124 7.02 24.87 35.20
N GLY A 125 5.77 24.53 35.48
CA GLY A 125 5.16 23.23 35.24
C GLY A 125 5.19 22.79 33.78
N GLY A 126 5.27 21.47 33.62
CA GLY A 126 5.33 20.78 32.34
C GLY A 126 4.07 20.99 31.50
N GLY A 127 4.25 21.65 30.37
CA GLY A 127 3.43 21.46 29.18
C GLY A 127 4.10 20.39 28.31
N GLY A 128 3.61 19.16 28.40
CA GLY A 128 4.09 18.04 27.59
C GLY A 128 3.77 18.26 26.11
N HIS A 129 4.80 18.58 25.33
CA HIS A 129 4.76 18.44 23.90
C HIS A 129 4.83 16.94 23.56
N TYR A 130 3.70 16.39 23.13
CA TYR A 130 3.61 15.09 22.47
C TYR A 130 4.40 15.15 21.15
N HIS A 131 5.70 14.86 21.21
CA HIS A 131 6.42 14.36 20.05
C HIS A 131 6.03 12.88 19.88
N GLY A 132 5.25 12.61 18.84
CA GLY A 132 5.05 11.26 18.33
C GLY A 132 6.42 10.62 18.12
N ARG A 133 6.54 9.40 18.64
CA ARG A 133 7.72 8.55 18.59
C ARG A 133 8.04 8.27 17.11
N SER A 134 8.86 9.11 16.48
CA SER A 134 9.50 8.76 15.22
C SER A 134 10.34 7.53 15.53
N GLY A 135 10.02 6.41 14.90
CA GLY A 135 10.66 5.11 15.13
C GLY A 135 12.09 5.05 14.60
N ILE A 136 12.91 6.06 14.88
CA ILE A 136 14.34 6.08 14.58
C ILE A 136 15.04 5.35 15.73
N PRO A 137 15.62 4.16 15.51
CA PRO A 137 16.43 3.49 16.52
C PRO A 137 17.64 4.36 16.86
N SER A 138 18.04 4.36 18.12
CA SER A 138 19.18 5.12 18.66
C SER A 138 20.54 4.62 18.13
N GLY A 139 20.89 4.93 16.88
CA GLY A 139 22.19 4.61 16.27
C GLY A 139 22.82 5.82 15.59
N VAL A 140 24.14 5.79 15.39
CA VAL A 140 24.82 6.80 14.57
C VAL A 140 24.46 6.53 13.10
N LEU A 141 23.93 7.53 12.40
CA LEU A 141 23.69 7.44 10.96
C LEU A 141 25.01 7.61 10.20
N PRO A 142 25.18 6.93 9.05
CA PRO A 142 26.33 7.15 8.19
C PRO A 142 26.49 8.62 7.79
N ASN A 143 27.73 9.10 7.72
CA ASN A 143 28.03 10.46 7.28
C ASN A 143 28.05 10.57 5.74
N ASP A 144 27.42 11.60 5.19
CA ASP A 144 27.31 11.84 3.74
C ASP A 144 28.69 11.91 3.05
N ASP A 145 29.68 12.54 3.69
CA ASP A 145 31.03 12.71 3.11
C ASP A 145 31.77 11.36 2.99
N ASP A 146 31.60 10.47 3.98
CA ASP A 146 32.23 9.16 3.99
C ASP A 146 31.57 8.25 2.94
N LEU A 147 30.23 8.28 2.85
CA LEU A 147 29.50 7.55 1.81
C LEU A 147 29.90 7.99 0.39
N GLN A 148 30.14 9.29 0.16
CA GLN A 148 30.58 9.78 -1.14
C GLN A 148 31.97 9.30 -1.52
N ARG A 149 32.91 9.27 -0.57
CA ARG A 149 34.27 8.75 -0.81
C ARG A 149 34.23 7.28 -1.17
N GLU A 150 33.49 6.49 -0.41
CA GLU A 150 33.34 5.05 -0.64
C GLU A 150 32.61 4.74 -1.94
N ALA A 151 31.60 5.54 -2.29
CA ALA A 151 30.95 5.43 -3.58
C ALA A 151 31.93 5.69 -4.73
N ALA A 152 32.80 6.70 -4.61
CA ALA A 152 33.82 7.00 -5.61
C ALA A 152 34.90 5.91 -5.71
N GLU A 153 35.33 5.34 -4.57
CA GLU A 153 36.23 4.18 -4.54
C GLU A 153 35.59 2.96 -5.21
N LEU A 154 34.32 2.70 -4.93
CA LEU A 154 33.56 1.62 -5.55
C LEU A 154 33.36 1.85 -7.05
N GLU A 155 33.17 3.09 -7.52
CA GLU A 155 33.12 3.41 -8.95
C GLU A 155 34.45 3.14 -9.66
N GLN A 156 35.58 3.49 -9.04
CA GLN A 156 36.90 3.18 -9.56
C GLN A 156 37.11 1.66 -9.64
N PHE A 157 36.76 0.95 -8.57
CA PHE A 157 36.83 -0.51 -8.53
C PHE A 157 35.84 -1.18 -9.50
N ALA A 158 34.69 -0.56 -9.78
CA ALA A 158 33.65 -1.11 -10.64
C ALA A 158 34.07 -1.31 -12.10
N THR A 159 35.08 -0.56 -12.54
CA THR A 159 35.66 -0.71 -13.88
C THR A 159 36.57 -1.94 -14.02
N SER A 160 36.99 -2.54 -12.90
CA SER A 160 37.86 -3.71 -12.88
C SER A 160 37.15 -5.00 -13.29
N LYS A 161 37.91 -5.96 -13.83
CA LYS A 161 37.40 -7.30 -14.14
C LYS A 161 37.00 -8.06 -12.86
N GLU A 162 37.73 -7.84 -11.78
CA GLU A 162 37.49 -8.41 -10.45
C GLU A 162 36.12 -8.00 -9.89
N TYR A 163 35.73 -6.74 -10.04
CA TYR A 163 34.38 -6.30 -9.65
C TYR A 163 33.28 -7.00 -10.44
N LYS A 164 33.45 -7.17 -11.76
CA LYS A 164 32.45 -7.87 -12.59
C LYS A 164 32.28 -9.32 -12.18
N ASP A 165 33.37 -9.99 -11.78
CA ASP A 165 33.33 -11.36 -11.30
C ASP A 165 32.78 -11.46 -9.87
N ALA A 166 33.09 -10.49 -9.01
CA ALA A 166 32.53 -10.37 -7.66
C ALA A 166 31.04 -10.03 -7.68
N ALA A 167 30.59 -9.16 -8.58
CA ALA A 167 29.19 -8.78 -8.78
C ALA A 167 28.34 -9.96 -9.26
N LYS A 168 28.87 -10.84 -10.12
CA LYS A 168 28.18 -12.07 -10.52
C LYS A 168 27.97 -13.06 -9.36
N LYS A 169 28.81 -12.99 -8.32
CA LYS A 169 28.72 -13.82 -7.11
C LYS A 169 28.13 -13.05 -5.92
N ALA A 170 27.72 -11.81 -6.14
CA ALA A 170 27.25 -10.93 -5.09
C ALA A 170 25.93 -11.45 -4.53
N LEU A 171 25.75 -11.23 -3.24
CA LEU A 171 24.53 -11.57 -2.54
C LEU A 171 23.56 -10.38 -2.65
N HIS A 172 22.31 -10.65 -2.99
CA HIS A 172 21.24 -9.67 -2.91
C HIS A 172 20.51 -9.83 -1.57
N ILE A 173 20.34 -8.72 -0.84
CA ILE A 173 19.57 -8.73 0.42
C ILE A 173 18.15 -9.28 0.19
N ALA A 174 17.53 -8.89 -0.93
CA ALA A 174 16.18 -9.30 -1.28
C ALA A 174 16.02 -10.84 -1.37
N ASP A 175 17.06 -11.55 -1.81
CA ASP A 175 17.01 -13.01 -1.92
C ASP A 175 16.96 -13.66 -0.53
N LEU A 176 17.76 -13.15 0.43
CA LEU A 176 17.72 -13.62 1.81
C LEU A 176 16.39 -13.30 2.50
N GLN A 177 15.83 -12.12 2.21
CA GLN A 177 14.54 -11.70 2.75
C GLN A 177 13.37 -12.57 2.26
N LYS A 178 13.49 -13.25 1.12
CA LYS A 178 12.47 -14.16 0.57
C LYS A 178 12.57 -15.60 1.09
N MET A 179 13.73 -16.04 1.58
CA MET A 179 13.93 -17.41 2.04
C MET A 179 13.05 -17.76 3.25
N ASN A 180 12.61 -19.01 3.38
CA ASN A 180 11.98 -19.44 4.63
C ASN A 180 13.05 -19.55 5.75
N ILE A 181 12.60 -19.59 7.02
CA ILE A 181 13.52 -19.63 8.17
C ILE A 181 14.42 -20.89 8.16
N GLY A 182 13.91 -22.02 7.67
CA GLY A 182 14.67 -23.27 7.60
C GLY A 182 15.81 -23.19 6.60
N ASP A 183 15.58 -22.61 5.43
CA ASP A 183 16.58 -22.40 4.39
C ASP A 183 17.56 -21.30 4.78
N LEU A 184 17.10 -20.27 5.49
CA LEU A 184 17.98 -19.24 6.07
C LEU A 184 18.93 -19.85 7.12
N HIS A 185 18.46 -20.77 7.98
CA HIS A 185 19.32 -21.50 8.92
C HIS A 185 20.34 -22.40 8.21
N LYS A 186 19.94 -23.09 7.13
CA LYS A 186 20.87 -23.88 6.30
C LYS A 186 21.92 -22.98 5.66
N PHE A 187 21.51 -21.81 5.17
CA PHE A 187 22.41 -20.81 4.59
C PHE A 187 23.40 -20.28 5.65
N ALA A 188 22.92 -19.92 6.83
CA ALA A 188 23.76 -19.47 7.94
C ALA A 188 24.81 -20.53 8.34
N THR A 189 24.41 -21.80 8.39
CA THR A 189 25.33 -22.92 8.65
C THR A 189 26.39 -23.04 7.56
N LYS A 190 26.00 -22.91 6.29
CA LYS A 190 26.91 -22.98 5.14
C LYS A 190 27.93 -21.83 5.14
N GLU A 191 27.50 -20.64 5.54
CA GLU A 191 28.38 -19.49 5.71
C GLU A 191 29.19 -19.59 7.03
N GLY A 192 28.97 -20.63 7.85
CA GLY A 192 29.74 -20.93 9.07
C GLY A 192 29.43 -20.04 10.27
N LEU A 193 28.22 -19.49 10.37
CA LEU A 193 27.79 -18.80 11.58
C LEU A 193 27.57 -19.81 12.72
N GLU A 194 27.95 -19.43 13.94
CA GLU A 194 27.68 -20.18 15.16
C GLU A 194 26.61 -19.43 15.98
N ASP A 195 25.84 -20.15 16.81
CA ASP A 195 24.85 -19.58 17.75
C ASP A 195 23.73 -18.69 17.15
N PHE A 196 23.31 -18.94 15.91
CA PHE A 196 22.31 -18.12 15.23
C PHE A 196 20.83 -18.52 15.46
N HIS A 197 20.57 -19.66 16.11
CA HIS A 197 19.21 -20.21 16.24
C HIS A 197 18.24 -19.38 17.09
N GLN A 198 18.76 -18.53 17.98
CA GLN A 198 17.96 -17.66 18.84
C GLN A 198 17.80 -16.24 18.27
N LEU A 199 18.48 -15.94 17.16
CA LEU A 199 18.40 -14.63 16.55
C LEU A 199 17.06 -14.45 15.83
N PRO A 200 16.40 -13.29 15.98
CA PRO A 200 15.32 -12.89 15.10
C PRO A 200 15.76 -12.96 13.64
N ARG A 201 14.81 -13.26 12.74
CA ARG A 201 15.07 -13.39 11.30
C ARG A 201 15.86 -12.21 10.73
N GLN A 202 15.54 -10.98 11.14
CA GLN A 202 16.19 -9.77 10.64
C GLN A 202 17.65 -9.68 11.12
N GLU A 203 17.91 -10.01 12.38
CA GLU A 203 19.26 -10.05 12.95
C GLU A 203 20.10 -11.17 12.33
N LEU A 204 19.47 -12.30 11.99
CA LEU A 204 20.14 -13.38 11.27
C LEU A 204 20.56 -12.95 9.86
N ILE A 205 19.66 -12.32 9.10
CA ILE A 205 19.99 -11.78 7.77
C ILE A 205 21.16 -10.79 7.88
N PHE A 206 21.11 -9.93 8.89
CA PHE A 206 22.16 -8.96 9.16
C PHE A 206 23.53 -9.61 9.41
N GLU A 207 23.62 -10.61 10.29
CA GLU A 207 24.88 -11.30 10.59
C GLU A 207 25.39 -12.12 9.40
N ILE A 208 24.51 -12.73 8.62
CA ILE A 208 24.88 -13.41 7.35
C ILE A 208 25.54 -12.42 6.40
N LEU A 209 24.89 -11.27 6.16
CA LEU A 209 25.39 -10.25 5.25
C LEU A 209 26.72 -9.67 5.74
N LYS A 210 26.84 -9.40 7.03
CA LYS A 210 28.07 -8.88 7.65
C LYS A 210 29.24 -9.86 7.49
N LYS A 211 29.00 -11.16 7.69
CA LYS A 211 30.03 -12.18 7.49
C LYS A 211 30.43 -12.27 6.02
N ARG A 212 29.47 -12.30 5.11
CA ARG A 212 29.72 -12.37 3.67
C ARG A 212 30.43 -11.13 3.12
N ALA A 213 30.14 -9.96 3.67
CA ALA A 213 30.82 -8.72 3.31
C ALA A 213 32.33 -8.75 3.59
N ALA A 214 32.78 -9.56 4.57
CA ALA A 214 34.20 -9.75 4.85
C ALA A 214 34.92 -10.58 3.76
N GLU A 215 34.20 -11.46 3.06
CA GLU A 215 34.74 -12.32 1.98
C GLU A 215 34.55 -11.72 0.58
N ASN A 216 33.39 -11.10 0.34
CA ASN A 216 33.07 -10.40 -0.90
C ASN A 216 32.49 -9.01 -0.55
N PRO A 217 33.23 -7.91 -0.81
CA PRO A 217 32.79 -6.57 -0.44
C PRO A 217 31.62 -6.06 -1.28
N VAL A 218 31.29 -6.74 -2.40
CA VAL A 218 30.20 -6.31 -3.29
C VAL A 218 28.88 -6.95 -2.84
N MET A 219 27.98 -6.11 -2.33
CA MET A 219 26.61 -6.48 -2.00
C MET A 219 25.63 -5.57 -2.71
N PHE A 220 24.47 -6.11 -3.06
CA PHE A 220 23.39 -5.35 -3.68
C PHE A 220 22.15 -5.40 -2.79
N GLY A 221 21.49 -4.24 -2.71
CA GLY A 221 20.26 -4.06 -1.98
C GLY A 221 19.16 -3.55 -2.90
N GLN A 222 17.93 -3.91 -2.58
CA GLN A 222 16.73 -3.38 -3.22
C GLN A 222 15.68 -3.07 -2.16
N GLY A 223 14.94 -1.99 -2.35
CA GLY A 223 13.76 -1.70 -1.54
C GLY A 223 12.98 -0.49 -2.02
N THR A 224 11.86 -0.23 -1.37
CA THR A 224 10.99 0.91 -1.70
C THR A 224 11.34 2.10 -0.81
N LEU A 225 11.68 3.23 -1.42
CA LEU A 225 12.15 4.42 -0.71
C LEU A 225 11.04 5.05 0.13
N GLU A 226 11.30 5.18 1.43
CA GLU A 226 10.60 6.07 2.34
C GLU A 226 11.54 7.25 2.69
N ILE A 227 11.03 8.48 2.59
CA ILE A 227 11.78 9.69 2.94
C ILE A 227 11.27 10.20 4.28
N MET A 228 12.18 10.35 5.24
CA MET A 228 11.90 10.86 6.58
C MET A 228 11.77 12.38 6.56
N PRO A 229 11.07 13.00 7.54
CA PRO A 229 10.92 14.46 7.63
C PRO A 229 12.25 15.22 7.65
N GLU A 230 13.31 14.60 8.16
CA GLU A 230 14.67 15.14 8.25
C GLU A 230 15.41 15.12 6.89
N GLY A 231 14.85 14.48 5.87
CA GLY A 231 15.33 14.50 4.49
C GLY A 231 16.24 13.34 4.08
N PHE A 232 16.66 12.48 5.01
CA PHE A 232 17.24 11.17 4.68
C PHE A 232 16.13 10.14 4.42
N GLY A 233 16.48 8.96 3.91
CA GLY A 233 15.50 7.92 3.63
C GLY A 233 15.96 6.51 3.99
N PHE A 234 15.02 5.58 3.91
CA PHE A 234 15.26 4.15 4.05
C PHE A 234 14.61 3.39 2.90
N LEU A 235 15.29 2.37 2.39
CA LEU A 235 14.70 1.40 1.48
C LEU A 235 14.01 0.32 2.31
N ARG A 236 12.67 0.34 2.30
CA ARG A 236 11.84 -0.60 3.03
C ARG A 236 11.59 -1.86 2.21
N SER A 237 11.58 -3.02 2.87
CA SER A 237 11.29 -4.30 2.23
C SER A 237 9.78 -4.56 2.08
N PRO A 238 9.32 -5.06 0.91
CA PRO A 238 7.94 -5.54 0.75
C PRO A 238 7.62 -6.73 1.67
N GLU A 239 8.62 -7.58 1.96
CA GLU A 239 8.44 -8.77 2.83
C GLU A 239 8.06 -8.39 4.26
N GLN A 240 8.48 -7.20 4.70
CA GLN A 240 8.13 -6.61 6.00
C GLN A 240 6.95 -5.62 5.90
N SER A 241 6.19 -5.66 4.80
CA SER A 241 5.03 -4.77 4.56
C SER A 241 5.37 -3.28 4.69
N TYR A 242 6.57 -2.89 4.27
CA TYR A 242 7.09 -1.51 4.30
C TYR A 242 7.25 -0.89 5.69
N ILE A 243 7.39 -1.72 6.72
CA ILE A 243 7.63 -1.27 8.08
C ILE A 243 9.12 -1.18 8.36
N ALA A 244 9.47 -0.25 9.25
CA ALA A 244 10.84 -0.07 9.70
C ALA A 244 11.42 -1.36 10.27
N SER A 245 12.53 -1.80 9.68
CA SER A 245 13.21 -3.04 10.00
C SER A 245 14.72 -2.81 10.18
N PRO A 246 15.42 -3.60 11.00
CA PRO A 246 16.87 -3.45 11.23
C PRO A 246 17.72 -3.63 9.97
N ASP A 247 17.22 -4.39 9.00
CA ASP A 247 17.86 -4.69 7.72
C ASP A 247 17.53 -3.66 6.62
N ASP A 248 16.86 -2.55 6.96
CA ASP A 248 16.60 -1.45 6.03
C ASP A 248 17.89 -0.75 5.60
N ILE A 249 17.90 -0.28 4.35
CA ILE A 249 19.06 0.38 3.75
C ILE A 249 18.90 1.89 3.87
N TYR A 250 19.84 2.54 4.55
CA TYR A 250 19.95 3.99 4.65
C TYR A 250 20.28 4.63 3.30
N VAL A 251 19.56 5.71 3.00
CA VAL A 251 19.77 6.54 1.82
C VAL A 251 20.07 7.97 2.25
N ALA A 252 21.23 8.46 1.82
CA ALA A 252 21.70 9.79 2.20
C ALA A 252 20.82 10.91 1.59
N PRO A 253 20.59 12.02 2.31
CA PRO A 253 19.89 13.18 1.77
C PRO A 253 20.52 13.72 0.48
N ALA A 254 21.85 13.66 0.36
CA ALA A 254 22.58 14.06 -0.84
C ALA A 254 22.17 13.22 -2.07
N GLN A 255 22.04 11.90 -1.92
CA GLN A 255 21.61 10.98 -2.98
C GLN A 255 20.16 11.24 -3.39
N ILE A 256 19.27 11.45 -2.42
CA ILE A 256 17.86 11.76 -2.68
C ILE A 256 17.73 13.04 -3.51
N ARG A 257 18.44 14.11 -3.12
CA ARG A 257 18.38 15.40 -3.81
C ARG A 257 19.04 15.38 -5.19
N SER A 258 20.23 14.78 -5.32
CA SER A 258 21.00 14.81 -6.56
C SER A 258 20.35 14.01 -7.70
N MET A 259 19.67 12.92 -7.34
CA MET A 259 19.01 12.00 -8.28
C MET A 259 17.52 12.29 -8.45
N GLY A 260 16.92 13.18 -7.65
CA GLY A 260 15.50 13.51 -7.73
C GLY A 260 14.59 12.38 -7.24
N LEU A 261 15.02 11.62 -6.23
CA LEU A 261 14.29 10.45 -5.73
C LEU A 261 13.05 10.89 -4.95
N ARG A 262 11.96 10.13 -5.07
CA ARG A 262 10.69 10.38 -4.39
C ARG A 262 10.23 9.13 -3.64
N LYS A 263 9.42 9.35 -2.59
CA LYS A 263 8.77 8.27 -1.83
C LYS A 263 8.06 7.30 -2.78
N GLY A 264 8.16 6.01 -2.50
CA GLY A 264 7.58 4.92 -3.31
C GLY A 264 8.46 4.45 -4.47
N MET A 265 9.60 5.10 -4.76
CA MET A 265 10.50 4.63 -5.82
C MET A 265 11.21 3.35 -5.37
N ILE A 266 11.33 2.39 -6.27
CA ILE A 266 12.06 1.15 -6.01
C ILE A 266 13.49 1.38 -6.41
N ILE A 267 14.40 1.31 -5.46
CA ILE A 267 15.81 1.58 -5.69
C ILE A 267 16.56 0.27 -5.58
N GLU A 268 17.42 0.00 -6.56
CA GLU A 268 18.37 -1.10 -6.56
C GLU A 268 19.77 -0.53 -6.70
N GLY A 269 20.72 -1.06 -5.94
CA GLY A 269 22.09 -0.57 -6.00
C GLY A 269 23.07 -1.25 -5.06
N ALA A 270 24.32 -0.86 -5.19
CA ALA A 270 25.41 -1.35 -4.34
C ALA A 270 25.27 -0.78 -2.92
N ILE A 271 25.40 -1.66 -1.94
CA ILE A 271 25.28 -1.33 -0.51
C ILE A 271 26.53 -1.78 0.25
N ARG A 272 26.67 -1.25 1.47
CA ARG A 272 27.69 -1.70 2.41
C ARG A 272 27.09 -2.03 3.77
N PRO A 273 27.73 -2.92 4.57
CA PRO A 273 27.29 -3.17 5.92
C PRO A 273 27.58 -1.94 6.81
N PRO A 274 26.91 -1.82 7.97
CA PRO A 274 27.22 -0.77 8.94
C PRO A 274 28.64 -0.92 9.47
N ARG A 275 29.29 0.23 9.71
CA ARG A 275 30.57 0.33 10.43
C ARG A 275 30.35 0.34 11.95
N GLU A 276 31.45 0.34 12.69
CA GLU A 276 31.45 0.42 14.14
C GLU A 276 30.65 1.66 14.62
N GLY A 277 29.57 1.43 15.36
CA GLY A 277 28.65 2.47 15.86
C GLY A 277 27.45 2.78 14.94
N GLU A 278 27.47 2.34 13.69
CA GLU A 278 26.32 2.41 12.77
C GLU A 278 25.39 1.20 12.97
N ARG A 279 24.11 1.36 12.61
CA ARG A 279 23.09 0.30 12.78
C ARG A 279 22.47 -0.22 11.48
N PHE A 280 22.65 0.48 10.37
CA PHE A 280 21.95 0.20 9.13
C PHE A 280 22.92 -0.04 7.98
N PHE A 281 22.51 -0.84 7.00
CA PHE A 281 23.17 -0.88 5.71
C PHE A 281 23.10 0.50 5.07
N ALA A 282 24.11 0.88 4.29
CA ALA A 282 24.12 2.17 3.61
C ALA A 282 24.20 1.97 2.09
N LEU A 283 23.41 2.74 1.36
CA LEU A 283 23.46 2.76 -0.10
C LEU A 283 24.70 3.53 -0.57
N LEU A 284 25.58 2.87 -1.32
CA LEU A 284 26.76 3.52 -1.90
C LEU A 284 26.45 4.09 -3.28
N ARG A 285 25.84 3.27 -4.15
CA ARG A 285 25.57 3.62 -5.54
C ARG A 285 24.18 3.15 -5.94
N ILE A 286 23.46 3.99 -6.69
CA ILE A 286 22.16 3.64 -7.28
C ILE A 286 22.42 3.11 -8.69
N ASP A 287 22.02 1.87 -8.94
CA ASP A 287 22.17 1.23 -10.25
C ASP A 287 20.89 1.35 -11.07
N ARG A 288 19.72 1.17 -10.43
CA ARG A 288 18.41 1.24 -11.09
C ARG A 288 17.37 1.90 -10.19
N VAL A 289 16.41 2.58 -10.81
CA VAL A 289 15.19 3.07 -10.15
C VAL A 289 13.98 2.58 -10.93
N ASN A 290 13.07 1.88 -10.26
CA ASN A 290 11.93 1.19 -10.86
C ASN A 290 12.33 0.38 -12.11
N ASN A 291 13.41 -0.40 -11.99
CA ASN A 291 13.99 -1.22 -13.06
C ASN A 291 14.53 -0.44 -14.29
N GLN A 292 14.63 0.90 -14.24
CA GLN A 292 15.21 1.71 -15.31
C GLN A 292 16.48 2.44 -14.88
N ASP A 293 17.20 3.01 -15.85
CA ASP A 293 18.38 3.84 -15.59
C ASP A 293 17.95 5.10 -14.79
N PRO A 294 18.62 5.42 -13.67
CA PRO A 294 18.28 6.59 -12.85
C PRO A 294 18.26 7.92 -13.62
N LYS A 295 18.97 8.03 -14.75
CA LYS A 295 18.95 9.24 -15.61
C LYS A 295 17.58 9.51 -16.21
N ALA A 296 16.74 8.49 -16.42
CA ALA A 296 15.39 8.63 -16.96
C ALA A 296 14.46 9.41 -16.03
N LEU A 297 14.77 9.46 -14.71
CA LEU A 297 13.94 10.15 -13.72
C LEU A 297 13.68 11.62 -14.03
N ARG A 298 14.65 12.30 -14.67
CA ARG A 298 14.57 13.75 -14.95
C ARG A 298 13.52 14.11 -15.99
N THR A 299 13.13 13.16 -16.83
CA THR A 299 12.16 13.36 -17.91
C THR A 299 10.78 12.84 -17.57
N LEU A 300 10.61 12.14 -16.44
CA LEU A 300 9.33 11.55 -16.09
C LEU A 300 8.35 12.62 -15.60
N PRO A 301 7.09 12.59 -16.08
CA PRO A 301 6.03 13.40 -15.52
C PRO A 301 5.70 12.94 -14.09
N ILE A 302 5.13 13.85 -13.32
CA ILE A 302 4.61 13.56 -11.98
C ILE A 302 3.19 13.03 -12.13
N PHE A 303 2.80 12.06 -11.29
CA PHE A 303 1.49 11.40 -11.35
C PHE A 303 0.30 12.37 -11.37
N GLU A 304 0.39 13.46 -10.60
CA GLU A 304 -0.64 14.50 -10.54
C GLU A 304 -0.81 15.29 -11.84
N ASP A 305 0.23 15.37 -12.69
CA ASP A 305 0.22 16.09 -13.96
C ASP A 305 -0.25 15.22 -15.15
N LEU A 306 -0.40 13.91 -14.93
CA LEU A 306 -0.84 12.98 -15.96
C LEU A 306 -2.34 13.14 -16.26
N THR A 307 -2.69 13.16 -17.56
CA THR A 307 -4.08 13.30 -18.01
C THR A 307 -4.90 12.05 -17.66
N PRO A 308 -5.93 12.15 -16.81
CA PRO A 308 -6.79 11.02 -16.46
C PRO A 308 -7.80 10.72 -17.57
N LEU A 309 -7.97 9.43 -17.89
CA LEU A 309 -8.98 8.91 -18.80
C LEU A 309 -9.92 7.95 -18.08
N HIS A 310 -11.11 7.75 -18.67
CA HIS A 310 -11.93 6.59 -18.35
C HIS A 310 -11.23 5.30 -18.79
N PRO A 311 -11.41 4.17 -18.09
CA PRO A 311 -10.89 2.89 -18.53
C PRO A 311 -11.39 2.54 -19.93
N PHE A 312 -10.46 2.29 -20.85
CA PHE A 312 -10.75 1.95 -22.26
C PHE A 312 -10.17 0.60 -22.70
N GLN A 313 -9.27 0.03 -21.88
CA GLN A 313 -8.73 -1.32 -22.06
C GLN A 313 -9.28 -2.22 -20.97
N ARG A 314 -9.82 -3.39 -21.35
CA ARG A 314 -10.48 -4.33 -20.45
C ARG A 314 -9.53 -5.39 -19.91
N PHE A 315 -9.67 -5.74 -18.64
CA PHE A 315 -9.20 -7.01 -18.08
C PHE A 315 -10.23 -8.10 -18.35
N VAL A 316 -9.83 -9.13 -19.09
CA VAL A 316 -10.63 -10.35 -19.27
C VAL A 316 -10.22 -11.30 -18.17
N LEU A 317 -11.16 -11.62 -17.27
CA LEU A 317 -10.90 -12.40 -16.06
C LEU A 317 -11.21 -13.90 -16.24
N GLU A 318 -11.91 -14.28 -17.30
CA GLU A 318 -12.11 -15.67 -17.68
C GLU A 318 -10.75 -16.39 -17.81
N THR A 319 -10.62 -17.52 -17.13
CA THR A 319 -9.46 -18.41 -17.19
C THR A 319 -9.93 -19.82 -17.57
N GLU A 320 -10.13 -20.69 -16.59
CA GLU A 320 -10.61 -22.06 -16.80
C GLU A 320 -12.16 -22.10 -16.84
N PRO A 321 -12.78 -23.03 -17.60
CA PRO A 321 -14.22 -23.09 -17.77
C PRO A 321 -15.04 -23.28 -16.48
N ASP A 322 -14.43 -23.87 -15.45
CA ASP A 322 -15.01 -24.17 -14.14
C ASP A 322 -14.93 -22.98 -13.15
N VAL A 323 -14.14 -21.96 -13.45
CA VAL A 323 -14.09 -20.71 -12.67
C VAL A 323 -15.22 -19.80 -13.12
N LEU A 324 -16.42 -20.05 -12.59
CA LEU A 324 -17.63 -19.34 -13.00
C LEU A 324 -17.67 -17.87 -12.54
N GLU A 325 -17.06 -17.54 -11.40
CA GLU A 325 -17.17 -16.21 -10.80
C GLU A 325 -16.55 -15.13 -11.67
N THR A 326 -15.35 -15.36 -12.20
CA THR A 326 -14.67 -14.38 -13.06
C THR A 326 -15.39 -14.18 -14.38
N ARG A 327 -16.00 -15.25 -14.92
CA ARG A 327 -16.84 -15.20 -16.12
C ARG A 327 -18.11 -14.39 -15.89
N ILE A 328 -18.75 -14.54 -14.72
CA ILE A 328 -19.90 -13.72 -14.34
C ILE A 328 -19.49 -12.25 -14.22
N ILE A 329 -18.36 -11.94 -13.58
CA ILE A 329 -17.84 -10.57 -13.49
C ILE A 329 -17.62 -9.99 -14.89
N ASP A 330 -16.99 -10.77 -15.78
CA ASP A 330 -16.76 -10.38 -17.17
C ASP A 330 -18.04 -10.03 -17.94
N LEU A 331 -19.16 -10.70 -17.64
CA LEU A 331 -20.44 -10.46 -18.31
C LEU A 331 -21.24 -9.30 -17.69
N VAL A 332 -21.20 -9.16 -16.37
CA VAL A 332 -22.09 -8.23 -15.64
C VAL A 332 -21.40 -6.92 -15.31
N THR A 333 -20.14 -6.96 -14.90
CA THR A 333 -19.36 -5.81 -14.40
C THR A 333 -17.91 -5.87 -14.92
N PRO A 334 -17.69 -5.63 -16.22
CA PRO A 334 -16.35 -5.71 -16.80
C PRO A 334 -15.39 -4.73 -16.14
N ILE A 335 -14.17 -5.19 -15.85
CA ILE A 335 -13.14 -4.39 -15.17
C ILE A 335 -12.14 -3.87 -16.20
N GLY A 336 -11.84 -2.57 -16.17
CA GLY A 336 -10.83 -1.97 -17.04
C GLY A 336 -9.51 -1.60 -16.36
N ARG A 337 -8.48 -1.37 -17.17
CA ARG A 337 -7.24 -0.70 -16.74
C ARG A 337 -7.59 0.72 -16.30
N GLY A 338 -7.35 1.02 -15.03
CA GLY A 338 -7.72 2.30 -14.42
C GLY A 338 -9.05 2.29 -13.67
N GLN A 339 -9.69 1.12 -13.50
CA GLN A 339 -10.99 1.02 -12.82
C GLN A 339 -10.90 1.39 -11.33
N ARG A 340 -11.96 2.03 -10.82
CA ARG A 340 -12.23 2.24 -9.39
C ARG A 340 -13.43 1.39 -9.01
N GLY A 341 -13.18 0.13 -8.68
CA GLY A 341 -14.23 -0.85 -8.38
C GLY A 341 -14.46 -1.05 -6.89
N LEU A 342 -15.72 -1.25 -6.49
CA LEU A 342 -16.10 -1.67 -5.15
C LEU A 342 -16.77 -3.04 -5.15
N ILE A 343 -16.21 -3.98 -4.40
CA ILE A 343 -16.86 -5.27 -4.13
C ILE A 343 -17.67 -5.12 -2.85
N VAL A 344 -18.96 -4.86 -3.00
CA VAL A 344 -19.88 -4.59 -1.89
C VAL A 344 -20.41 -5.91 -1.35
N ALA A 345 -20.12 -6.21 -0.09
CA ALA A 345 -20.43 -7.51 0.47
C ALA A 345 -20.66 -7.44 1.99
N PRO A 346 -21.72 -8.10 2.52
CA PRO A 346 -21.85 -8.35 3.94
C PRO A 346 -20.75 -9.27 4.48
N PRO A 347 -20.51 -9.32 5.81
CA PRO A 347 -19.60 -10.29 6.40
C PRO A 347 -19.97 -11.73 6.04
N ARG A 348 -18.95 -12.59 5.85
CA ARG A 348 -19.10 -14.05 5.59
C ARG A 348 -19.81 -14.43 4.27
N THR A 349 -19.71 -13.59 3.24
CA THR A 349 -20.34 -13.82 1.92
C THR A 349 -19.36 -14.22 0.81
N GLY A 350 -18.09 -14.47 1.14
CA GLY A 350 -17.08 -14.90 0.16
C GLY A 350 -16.29 -13.78 -0.51
N LYS A 351 -16.27 -12.56 0.06
CA LYS A 351 -15.49 -11.40 -0.44
C LYS A 351 -14.03 -11.78 -0.78
N THR A 352 -13.39 -12.53 0.10
CA THR A 352 -11.96 -12.87 0.00
C THR A 352 -11.73 -13.85 -1.13
N VAL A 353 -12.62 -14.83 -1.30
CA VAL A 353 -12.54 -15.83 -2.39
C VAL A 353 -12.68 -15.16 -3.75
N ILE A 354 -13.63 -14.23 -3.89
CA ILE A 354 -13.79 -13.47 -5.13
C ILE A 354 -12.53 -12.64 -5.41
N LEU A 355 -11.99 -11.97 -4.39
CA LEU A 355 -10.78 -11.16 -4.54
C LEU A 355 -9.58 -12.02 -4.97
N GLN A 356 -9.36 -13.18 -4.33
CA GLN A 356 -8.32 -14.16 -4.72
C GLN A 356 -8.48 -14.63 -6.17
N LYS A 357 -9.71 -14.95 -6.60
CA LYS A 357 -10.00 -15.36 -8.00
C LYS A 357 -9.67 -14.25 -9.00
N ILE A 358 -9.99 -12.99 -8.67
CA ILE A 358 -9.61 -11.84 -9.49
C ILE A 358 -8.08 -11.70 -9.55
N THR A 359 -7.39 -11.83 -8.41
CA THR A 359 -5.91 -11.79 -8.35
C THR A 359 -5.30 -12.82 -9.30
N GLN A 360 -5.75 -14.07 -9.21
CA GLN A 360 -5.22 -15.16 -10.01
C GLN A 360 -5.49 -14.96 -11.51
N ALA A 361 -6.70 -14.50 -11.84
CA ALA A 361 -7.08 -14.22 -13.22
C ALA A 361 -6.22 -13.12 -13.84
N ILE A 362 -5.99 -12.01 -13.12
CA ILE A 362 -5.16 -10.92 -13.63
C ILE A 362 -3.69 -11.37 -13.74
N SER A 363 -3.14 -12.08 -12.76
CA SER A 363 -1.75 -12.57 -12.81
C SER A 363 -1.54 -13.53 -13.98
N THR A 364 -2.52 -14.41 -14.25
CA THR A 364 -2.46 -15.39 -15.34
C THR A 364 -2.62 -14.74 -16.71
N ASN A 365 -3.61 -13.87 -16.88
CA ASN A 365 -3.97 -13.31 -18.18
C ASN A 365 -3.15 -12.08 -18.56
N PHE A 366 -2.58 -11.37 -17.58
CA PHE A 366 -1.85 -10.11 -17.76
C PHE A 366 -0.56 -10.08 -16.92
N PRO A 367 0.44 -10.92 -17.23
CA PRO A 367 1.68 -11.03 -16.46
C PRO A 367 2.54 -9.75 -16.47
N GLU A 368 2.26 -8.80 -17.37
CA GLU A 368 2.91 -7.49 -17.39
C GLU A 368 2.39 -6.54 -16.29
N VAL A 369 1.20 -6.80 -15.73
CA VAL A 369 0.55 -5.95 -14.74
C VAL A 369 1.14 -6.18 -13.36
N LYS A 370 1.47 -5.11 -12.65
CA LYS A 370 1.91 -5.17 -11.25
C LYS A 370 0.71 -5.29 -10.33
N ILE A 371 0.60 -6.43 -9.64
CA ILE A 371 -0.49 -6.68 -8.71
C ILE A 371 0.02 -6.52 -7.27
N ILE A 372 -0.66 -5.66 -6.52
CA ILE A 372 -0.41 -5.44 -5.10
C ILE A 372 -1.70 -5.75 -4.34
N VAL A 373 -1.67 -6.78 -3.51
CA VAL A 373 -2.76 -7.08 -2.58
C VAL A 373 -2.46 -6.36 -1.27
N LEU A 374 -3.39 -5.51 -0.84
CA LEU A 374 -3.30 -4.73 0.38
C LEU A 374 -4.37 -5.18 1.38
N LEU A 375 -3.95 -5.91 2.41
CA LEU A 375 -4.81 -6.43 3.47
C LEU A 375 -4.70 -5.55 4.71
N ILE A 376 -5.79 -4.92 5.13
CA ILE A 376 -5.84 -3.96 6.23
C ILE A 376 -6.81 -4.44 7.31
N ASP A 377 -6.31 -4.54 8.54
CA ASP A 377 -7.09 -4.90 9.73
C ASP A 377 -7.84 -6.24 9.53
N GLU A 378 -7.15 -7.18 8.88
CA GLU A 378 -7.63 -8.54 8.63
C GLU A 378 -6.89 -9.55 9.52
N ARG A 379 -7.46 -10.75 9.67
CA ARG A 379 -6.88 -11.79 10.53
C ARG A 379 -5.58 -12.41 9.97
N PRO A 380 -4.58 -12.73 10.82
CA PRO A 380 -3.32 -13.34 10.37
C PRO A 380 -3.48 -14.63 9.55
N GLU A 381 -4.45 -15.47 9.90
CA GLU A 381 -4.75 -16.71 9.17
C GLU A 381 -5.33 -16.43 7.78
N GLU A 382 -6.13 -15.38 7.63
CA GLU A 382 -6.70 -14.96 6.35
C GLU A 382 -5.60 -14.36 5.44
N VAL A 383 -4.65 -13.62 6.01
CA VAL A 383 -3.45 -13.15 5.30
C VAL A 383 -2.60 -14.31 4.81
N THR A 384 -2.41 -15.33 5.66
CA THR A 384 -1.63 -16.52 5.32
C THR A 384 -2.30 -17.34 4.22
N ASP A 385 -3.61 -17.51 4.30
CA ASP A 385 -4.41 -18.16 3.25
C ASP A 385 -4.28 -17.43 1.91
N PHE A 386 -4.43 -16.09 1.91
CA PHE A 386 -4.29 -15.29 0.70
C PHE A 386 -2.91 -15.45 0.06
N ARG A 387 -1.83 -15.41 0.86
CA ARG A 387 -0.46 -15.60 0.37
C ARG A 387 -0.24 -16.97 -0.27
N ARG A 388 -0.83 -18.03 0.28
CA ARG A 388 -0.68 -19.40 -0.24
C ARG A 388 -1.48 -19.66 -1.51
N ASN A 389 -2.58 -18.93 -1.69
CA ASN A 389 -3.48 -19.06 -2.83
C ASN A 389 -3.22 -18.01 -3.92
N THR A 390 -2.04 -17.36 -3.90
CA THR A 390 -1.64 -16.38 -4.90
C THR A 390 -0.26 -16.74 -5.43
N ASN A 391 -0.01 -16.47 -6.72
CA ASN A 391 1.29 -16.67 -7.35
C ASN A 391 2.41 -15.83 -6.70
N ASP A 392 3.65 -16.32 -6.78
CA ASP A 392 4.85 -15.69 -6.19
C ASP A 392 5.21 -14.30 -6.77
N ASP A 393 4.70 -13.96 -7.96
CA ASP A 393 4.89 -12.64 -8.60
C ASP A 393 4.00 -11.54 -8.02
N VAL A 394 2.97 -11.92 -7.24
CA VAL A 394 2.04 -10.98 -6.63
C VAL A 394 2.55 -10.53 -5.27
N GLU A 395 2.52 -9.22 -5.07
CA GLU A 395 2.98 -8.62 -3.83
C GLU A 395 1.83 -8.56 -2.81
N VAL A 396 1.92 -9.36 -1.74
CA VAL A 396 0.89 -9.39 -0.68
C VAL A 396 1.37 -8.64 0.58
N ILE A 397 0.89 -7.42 0.71
CA ILE A 397 1.19 -6.48 1.79
C ILE A 397 0.05 -6.51 2.82
N ALA A 398 0.39 -6.71 4.09
CA ALA A 398 -0.61 -6.86 5.14
C ALA A 398 -0.27 -6.08 6.41
N SER A 399 -1.29 -5.51 7.02
CA SER A 399 -1.27 -5.02 8.40
C SER A 399 -2.46 -5.63 9.12
N THR A 400 -2.21 -6.62 9.98
CA THR A 400 -3.26 -7.38 10.68
C THR A 400 -3.97 -6.54 11.73
N PHE A 401 -5.11 -7.01 12.25
CA PHE A 401 -5.89 -6.30 13.28
C PHE A 401 -5.15 -6.11 14.62
N ASP A 402 -4.05 -6.85 14.85
CA ASP A 402 -3.22 -6.71 16.05
C ASP A 402 -2.40 -5.41 16.07
N GLU A 403 -2.35 -4.71 14.95
CA GLU A 403 -1.53 -3.51 14.74
C GLU A 403 -2.33 -2.21 14.96
N ASP A 404 -1.63 -1.12 15.28
CA ASP A 404 -2.26 0.19 15.46
C ASP A 404 -2.84 0.77 14.16
N SER A 405 -3.91 1.56 14.27
CA SER A 405 -4.51 2.27 13.12
C SER A 405 -3.54 3.19 12.38
N SER A 406 -2.56 3.78 13.09
CA SER A 406 -1.50 4.58 12.49
C SER A 406 -0.62 3.77 11.55
N ARG A 407 -0.36 2.49 11.87
CA ARG A 407 0.40 1.58 11.02
C ARG A 407 -0.36 1.25 9.74
N HIS A 408 -1.66 0.94 9.82
CA HIS A 408 -2.47 0.69 8.63
C HIS A 408 -2.39 1.84 7.63
N VAL A 409 -2.44 3.08 8.13
CA VAL A 409 -2.33 4.30 7.32
C VAL A 409 -0.95 4.42 6.67
N VAL A 410 0.13 4.18 7.41
CA VAL A 410 1.50 4.25 6.88
C VAL A 410 1.73 3.22 5.77
N VAL A 411 1.30 1.97 5.98
CA VAL A 411 1.42 0.89 4.98
C VAL A 411 0.64 1.23 3.71
N ALA A 412 -0.62 1.66 3.85
CA ALA A 412 -1.43 2.05 2.71
C ALA A 412 -0.81 3.23 1.92
N GLU A 413 -0.24 4.21 2.61
CA GLU A 413 0.42 5.34 1.97
C GLU A 413 1.69 4.93 1.21
N MET A 414 2.48 4.01 1.77
CA MET A 414 3.64 3.44 1.07
C MET A 414 3.22 2.71 -0.21
N VAL A 415 2.19 1.88 -0.13
CA VAL A 415 1.64 1.15 -1.29
C VAL A 415 1.11 2.10 -2.35
N MET A 416 0.37 3.14 -1.96
CA MET A 416 -0.15 4.14 -2.88
C MET A 416 0.97 4.90 -3.59
N GLU A 417 1.99 5.37 -2.86
CA GLU A 417 3.11 6.07 -3.48
C GLU A 417 3.90 5.15 -4.41
N LYS A 418 4.12 3.88 -4.03
CA LYS A 418 4.75 2.87 -4.90
C LYS A 418 3.97 2.66 -6.20
N ALA A 419 2.65 2.50 -6.11
CA ALA A 419 1.79 2.34 -7.28
C ALA A 419 1.81 3.56 -8.19
N ARG A 420 1.81 4.78 -7.64
CA ARG A 420 1.96 6.01 -8.44
C ARG A 420 3.29 6.05 -9.17
N ARG A 421 4.39 5.67 -8.51
CA ARG A 421 5.70 5.60 -9.17
C ARG A 421 5.66 4.61 -10.34
N TYR A 422 5.12 3.40 -10.18
CA TYR A 422 4.96 2.48 -11.32
C TYR A 422 4.20 3.09 -12.51
N VAL A 423 3.09 3.80 -12.27
CA VAL A 423 2.31 4.45 -13.33
C VAL A 423 3.07 5.58 -14.03
N GLU A 424 3.86 6.37 -13.29
CA GLU A 424 4.73 7.40 -13.87
C GLU A 424 5.77 6.81 -14.83
N PHE A 425 6.20 5.57 -14.60
CA PHE A 425 7.09 4.81 -15.48
C PHE A 425 6.35 4.09 -16.62
N GLY A 426 5.05 4.32 -16.78
CA GLY A 426 4.23 3.74 -17.85
C GLY A 426 3.68 2.35 -17.54
N GLU A 427 3.82 1.85 -16.31
CA GLU A 427 3.35 0.50 -15.94
C GLU A 427 1.86 0.48 -15.57
N HIS A 428 1.24 -0.69 -15.77
CA HIS A 428 -0.13 -0.95 -15.32
C HIS A 428 -0.10 -1.60 -13.94
N VAL A 429 -0.82 -1.02 -12.99
CA VAL A 429 -0.87 -1.46 -11.59
C VAL A 429 -2.30 -1.77 -11.19
N VAL A 430 -2.48 -2.85 -10.43
CA VAL A 430 -3.75 -3.21 -9.79
C VAL A 430 -3.50 -3.31 -8.29
N ILE A 431 -4.25 -2.54 -7.50
CA ILE A 431 -4.32 -2.69 -6.04
C ILE A 431 -5.62 -3.40 -5.69
N LEU A 432 -5.51 -4.55 -5.02
CA LEU A 432 -6.63 -5.29 -4.47
C LEU A 432 -6.69 -5.05 -2.95
N LEU A 433 -7.65 -4.25 -2.50
CA LEU A 433 -7.73 -3.75 -1.13
C LEU A 433 -8.83 -4.49 -0.35
N ASP A 434 -8.44 -5.19 0.71
CA ASP A 434 -9.37 -5.81 1.67
C ASP A 434 -9.09 -5.24 3.09
N SER A 435 -9.83 -4.25 3.59
CA SER A 435 -10.98 -3.58 2.97
C SER A 435 -10.89 -2.06 3.00
N ILE A 436 -11.59 -1.39 2.08
CA ILE A 436 -11.65 0.07 2.05
C ILE A 436 -12.38 0.63 3.29
N THR A 437 -13.36 -0.11 3.79
CA THR A 437 -14.11 0.25 5.01
C THR A 437 -13.17 0.29 6.22
N ARG A 438 -12.35 -0.74 6.40
CA ARG A 438 -11.37 -0.80 7.51
C ARG A 438 -10.28 0.26 7.37
N LEU A 439 -9.79 0.51 6.16
CA LEU A 439 -8.85 1.59 5.92
C LEU A 439 -9.43 2.96 6.32
N ALA A 440 -10.69 3.24 5.96
CA ALA A 440 -11.37 4.48 6.35
C ALA A 440 -11.53 4.61 7.87
N ARG A 441 -11.84 3.51 8.57
CA ARG A 441 -11.84 3.47 10.05
C ARG A 441 -10.47 3.78 10.64
N ALA A 442 -9.41 3.23 10.07
CA ALA A 442 -8.04 3.50 10.50
C ALA A 442 -7.67 4.99 10.34
N TYR A 443 -8.03 5.60 9.21
CA TYR A 443 -7.84 7.05 9.01
C TYR A 443 -8.63 7.89 10.02
N ASN A 444 -9.88 7.50 10.32
CA ASN A 444 -10.70 8.19 11.33
C ASN A 444 -10.09 8.10 12.74
N ALA A 445 -9.54 6.94 13.11
CA ALA A 445 -8.93 6.72 14.41
C ALA A 445 -7.55 7.39 14.55
N ALA A 446 -6.76 7.46 13.47
CA ALA A 446 -5.41 8.03 13.47
C ALA A 446 -5.38 9.57 13.37
N GLN A 447 -6.47 10.20 12.92
CA GLN A 447 -6.52 11.66 12.75
C GLN A 447 -6.90 12.40 14.05
N PRO A 448 -6.28 13.57 14.33
CA PRO A 448 -6.76 14.46 15.37
C PRO A 448 -8.20 14.91 15.10
N HIS A 449 -9.04 14.93 16.13
CA HIS A 449 -10.43 15.36 16.00
C HIS A 449 -10.53 16.82 15.53
N SER A 450 -11.35 17.07 14.51
CA SER A 450 -11.65 18.40 13.97
C SER A 450 -12.70 19.16 14.80
N GLY A 451 -13.34 18.48 15.76
CA GLY A 451 -14.46 19.00 16.54
C GLY A 451 -15.81 18.92 15.83
N LYS A 452 -15.85 18.41 14.58
CA LYS A 452 -17.07 18.18 13.81
C LYS A 452 -17.23 16.70 13.50
N ILE A 453 -18.16 16.05 14.19
CA ILE A 453 -18.46 14.63 14.05
C ILE A 453 -19.75 14.47 13.25
N MET A 454 -19.67 13.71 12.17
CA MET A 454 -20.80 13.31 11.32
C MET A 454 -21.55 12.13 11.94
N SER A 455 -22.68 11.78 11.33
CA SER A 455 -23.43 10.56 11.67
C SER A 455 -22.53 9.33 11.68
N GLY A 456 -22.71 8.45 12.65
CA GLY A 456 -21.88 7.25 12.80
C GLY A 456 -20.56 7.47 13.54
N GLY A 457 -20.27 8.68 14.06
CA GLY A 457 -19.05 8.92 14.84
C GLY A 457 -17.80 9.16 13.97
N ILE A 458 -18.00 9.54 12.72
CA ILE A 458 -16.93 9.81 11.75
C ILE A 458 -16.60 11.28 11.75
N ASP A 459 -15.33 11.63 11.86
CA ASP A 459 -14.90 13.02 11.75
C ASP A 459 -15.14 13.54 10.32
N SER A 460 -15.61 14.79 10.19
CA SER A 460 -15.87 15.41 8.88
C SER A 460 -14.67 15.40 7.93
N ASN A 461 -13.44 15.39 8.44
CA ASN A 461 -12.22 15.35 7.63
C ASN A 461 -11.64 13.94 7.44
N ALA A 462 -12.13 12.94 8.19
CA ALA A 462 -11.58 11.58 8.18
C ALA A 462 -11.61 10.91 6.81
N LEU A 463 -12.67 11.17 6.04
CA LEU A 463 -12.88 10.51 4.75
C LEU A 463 -12.12 11.16 3.58
N ASN A 464 -11.51 12.34 3.78
CA ASN A 464 -10.81 13.04 2.70
C ASN A 464 -9.60 12.26 2.17
N ARG A 465 -8.78 11.68 3.07
CA ARG A 465 -7.59 10.90 2.67
C ARG A 465 -7.97 9.54 2.05
N PRO A 466 -8.87 8.74 2.64
CA PRO A 466 -9.39 7.53 2.02
C PRO A 466 -10.01 7.76 0.64
N LYS A 467 -10.81 8.84 0.47
CA LYS A 467 -11.36 9.22 -0.85
C LYS A 467 -10.26 9.54 -1.85
N LYS A 468 -9.23 10.29 -1.44
CA LYS A 468 -8.08 10.58 -2.30
C LYS A 468 -7.31 9.31 -2.68
N PHE A 469 -7.17 8.36 -1.75
CA PHE A 469 -6.58 7.05 -2.01
C PHE A 469 -7.35 6.33 -3.12
N PHE A 470 -8.67 6.15 -2.95
CA PHE A 470 -9.49 5.42 -3.92
C PHE A 470 -9.65 6.17 -5.26
N GLY A 471 -9.82 7.48 -5.20
CA GLY A 471 -9.87 8.38 -6.38
C GLY A 471 -8.52 8.54 -7.10
N SER A 472 -7.43 7.93 -6.60
CA SER A 472 -6.18 7.89 -7.34
C SER A 472 -6.28 6.97 -8.55
N ALA A 473 -7.13 5.93 -8.53
CA ALA A 473 -7.26 5.01 -9.66
C ALA A 473 -7.86 5.70 -10.91
N ARG A 474 -7.17 5.51 -12.04
CA ARG A 474 -7.42 6.18 -13.32
C ARG A 474 -6.60 5.49 -14.43
N ALA A 475 -7.11 5.52 -15.65
CA ALA A 475 -6.29 5.28 -16.83
C ALA A 475 -5.54 6.57 -17.18
N ILE A 476 -4.34 6.47 -17.75
CA ILE A 476 -3.54 7.63 -18.16
C ILE A 476 -3.42 7.66 -19.68
N GLU A 477 -3.59 8.84 -20.27
CA GLU A 477 -3.31 9.07 -21.69
C GLU A 477 -1.83 8.85 -21.99
N ASP A 478 -1.53 8.04 -23.01
CA ASP A 478 -0.16 7.69 -23.44
C ASP A 478 0.75 7.15 -22.30
N GLY A 479 0.15 6.50 -21.30
CA GLY A 479 0.87 6.02 -20.13
C GLY A 479 0.30 4.74 -19.52
N GLY A 480 0.68 4.50 -18.26
CA GLY A 480 0.22 3.36 -17.48
C GLY A 480 -1.22 3.48 -16.99
N SER A 481 -1.59 2.69 -15.99
CA SER A 481 -2.90 2.81 -15.35
C SER A 481 -2.86 2.36 -13.91
N LEU A 482 -3.59 3.05 -13.04
CA LEU A 482 -3.80 2.59 -11.67
C LEU A 482 -5.23 2.08 -11.52
N THR A 483 -5.39 0.78 -11.30
CA THR A 483 -6.66 0.14 -10.99
C THR A 483 -6.74 -0.13 -9.49
N ILE A 484 -7.86 0.18 -8.84
CA ILE A 484 -8.08 -0.16 -7.43
C ILE A 484 -9.42 -0.86 -7.32
N LEU A 485 -9.40 -2.09 -6.81
CA LEU A 485 -10.60 -2.85 -6.44
C LEU A 485 -10.61 -2.99 -4.92
N GLY A 486 -11.57 -2.35 -4.25
CA GLY A 486 -11.69 -2.40 -2.79
C GLY A 486 -12.92 -3.17 -2.35
N THR A 487 -12.80 -4.02 -1.33
CA THR A 487 -13.98 -4.60 -0.68
C THR A 487 -14.62 -3.57 0.25
N ALA A 488 -15.95 -3.43 0.19
CA ALA A 488 -16.71 -2.54 1.05
C ALA A 488 -17.72 -3.35 1.87
N LEU A 489 -17.65 -3.21 3.20
CA LEU A 489 -18.55 -3.90 4.11
C LEU A 489 -19.88 -3.15 4.21
N VAL A 490 -20.98 -3.89 4.04
CA VAL A 490 -22.36 -3.43 4.27
C VAL A 490 -23.07 -4.38 5.24
N ASP A 491 -24.25 -4.00 5.72
CA ASP A 491 -25.07 -4.81 6.63
C ASP A 491 -24.33 -5.28 7.90
N THR A 492 -23.37 -4.48 8.37
CA THR A 492 -22.60 -4.78 9.59
C THR A 492 -23.34 -4.41 10.88
N GLY A 493 -24.46 -3.68 10.76
CA GLY A 493 -25.15 -3.05 11.88
C GLY A 493 -24.46 -1.79 12.40
N SER A 494 -23.38 -1.32 11.76
CA SER A 494 -22.69 -0.08 12.13
C SER A 494 -23.08 1.07 11.20
N LYS A 495 -23.70 2.11 11.78
CA LYS A 495 -23.97 3.36 11.05
C LYS A 495 -22.71 4.02 10.47
N ALA A 496 -21.54 3.79 11.08
CA ALA A 496 -20.28 4.27 10.54
C ALA A 496 -19.97 3.61 9.18
N ASP A 497 -20.16 2.30 9.06
CA ASP A 497 -19.89 1.59 7.81
C ASP A 497 -20.86 1.99 6.70
N GLU A 498 -22.13 2.21 7.05
CA GLU A 498 -23.14 2.73 6.11
C GLU A 498 -22.73 4.10 5.55
N VAL A 499 -22.30 5.03 6.41
CA VAL A 499 -21.82 6.35 5.96
C VAL A 499 -20.55 6.23 5.13
N ILE A 500 -19.60 5.38 5.52
CA ILE A 500 -18.39 5.12 4.75
C ILE A 500 -18.74 4.59 3.36
N PHE A 501 -19.65 3.61 3.27
CA PHE A 501 -20.07 3.01 2.01
C PHE A 501 -20.71 4.03 1.07
N GLU A 502 -21.67 4.82 1.54
CA GLU A 502 -22.35 5.83 0.70
C GLU A 502 -21.37 6.88 0.15
N GLU A 503 -20.36 7.26 0.94
CA GLU A 503 -19.32 8.21 0.52
C GLU A 503 -18.38 7.64 -0.56
N PHE A 504 -18.11 6.33 -0.52
CA PHE A 504 -17.29 5.66 -1.53
C PHE A 504 -18.05 5.28 -2.78
N LYS A 505 -19.34 4.97 -2.67
CA LYS A 505 -20.23 4.70 -3.79
C LYS A 505 -20.24 5.85 -4.81
N GLY A 506 -20.21 7.10 -4.33
CA GLY A 506 -20.10 8.29 -5.19
C GLY A 506 -18.71 8.53 -5.80
N THR A 507 -17.67 7.83 -5.32
CA THR A 507 -16.28 7.97 -5.78
C THR A 507 -15.88 6.88 -6.79
N GLY A 508 -16.47 5.69 -6.65
CA GLY A 508 -16.28 4.54 -7.54
C GLY A 508 -16.93 4.71 -8.91
N ASN A 509 -16.52 3.86 -9.85
CA ASN A 509 -17.12 3.78 -11.18
C ASN A 509 -17.42 2.33 -11.63
N ALA A 510 -17.27 1.35 -10.74
CA ALA A 510 -17.73 -0.03 -10.89
C ALA A 510 -18.18 -0.61 -9.54
#